data_AF-A0A960H6I6-F1
#
_entry.id   AF-A0A960H6I6-F1
#
_cell.length_a   1.000
_cell.length_b   1.000
_cell.length_c   1.000
_cell.angle_alpha   90.00
_cell.angle_beta   90.00
_cell.angle_gamma   90.00
#
_symmetry.space_group_name_H-M   'P 1'
#
loop_
_entity.id
_entity.type
_entity.pdbx_description
1 polymer ?
#
loop_
_entity_poly.entity_id
_entity_poly.type
_entity_poly.pdbx_seq_one_letter_code
_entity_poly.pdbx_strand_id
1 'polypeptide(L)'
;MTPTSFVLSGSAGTVVADGIATGYADAADAAAALRDGTADVVVGALPFDLRAHAALFAPVSVTFGAAPPRWPAVPLPNVRIAETLPAPQQHRARIRAALDRLNEPGSPLQKVVLARALRLVADGALDLPTILHRLSADPEATVYLSDLTPAGPGYAGTA
;
A
#
# COMPACT_ATOMS: atom_id res chain seq x y z
N MET A 1 -22.24 -9.79 3.51
CA MET A 1 -21.53 -8.50 3.60
C MET A 1 -20.36 -8.55 2.65
N THR A 2 -20.19 -7.51 1.84
CA THR A 2 -19.02 -7.35 0.96
C THR A 2 -17.78 -7.09 1.83
N PRO A 3 -16.62 -7.70 1.56
CA PRO A 3 -15.41 -7.46 2.35
C PRO A 3 -14.89 -6.03 2.16
N THR A 4 -14.24 -5.49 3.20
CA THR A 4 -13.55 -4.20 3.12
C THR A 4 -12.33 -4.30 2.22
N SER A 5 -12.35 -3.53 1.13
CA SER A 5 -11.32 -3.52 0.10
C SER A 5 -10.41 -2.30 0.21
N PHE A 6 -10.87 -1.22 0.86
CA PHE A 6 -10.06 -0.03 1.09
C PHE A 6 -10.36 0.64 2.43
N VAL A 7 -9.33 1.12 3.10
CA VAL A 7 -9.42 2.03 4.23
C VAL A 7 -8.35 3.10 4.08
N LEU A 8 -8.68 4.36 4.35
CA LEU A 8 -7.73 5.44 4.54
C LEU A 8 -8.18 6.27 5.73
N SER A 9 -7.33 6.38 6.76
CA SER A 9 -7.64 7.13 7.97
C SER A 9 -6.48 8.01 8.37
N GLY A 10 -6.76 9.27 8.69
CA GLY A 10 -5.77 10.24 9.17
C GLY A 10 -6.43 11.48 9.76
N SER A 11 -5.67 12.56 9.89
CA SER A 11 -6.13 13.82 10.51
C SER A 11 -7.33 14.47 9.81
N ALA A 12 -7.53 14.19 8.51
CA ALA A 12 -8.65 14.71 7.72
C ALA A 12 -9.94 13.86 7.84
N GLY A 13 -9.91 12.75 8.57
CA GLY A 13 -11.02 11.80 8.70
C GLY A 13 -10.70 10.44 8.08
N THR A 14 -11.74 9.67 7.83
CA THR A 14 -11.66 8.27 7.39
C THR A 14 -12.55 8.00 6.20
N VAL A 15 -12.01 7.24 5.24
CA VAL A 15 -12.71 6.63 4.11
C VAL A 15 -12.67 5.12 4.30
N VAL A 16 -13.83 4.46 4.20
CA VAL A 16 -13.94 3.00 4.15
C VAL A 16 -14.68 2.63 2.88
N ALA A 17 -14.13 1.71 2.10
CA ALA A 17 -14.76 1.21 0.89
C ALA A 17 -14.82 -0.31 0.91
N ASP A 18 -15.98 -0.84 0.54
CA ASP A 18 -16.25 -2.28 0.53
C ASP A 18 -16.45 -2.76 -0.91
N GLY A 19 -15.77 -3.85 -1.25
CA GLY A 19 -15.80 -4.48 -2.56
C GLY A 19 -15.15 -3.67 -3.68
N ILE A 20 -15.02 -4.34 -4.82
CA ILE A 20 -14.52 -3.80 -6.08
C ILE A 20 -15.65 -3.98 -7.10
N ALA A 21 -16.24 -2.87 -7.57
CA ALA A 21 -17.20 -2.88 -8.67
C ALA A 21 -16.48 -2.93 -10.02
N THR A 22 -15.46 -2.08 -10.17
CA THR A 22 -14.61 -2.01 -11.36
C THR A 22 -13.16 -1.75 -10.96
N GLY A 23 -12.23 -2.57 -11.44
CA GLY A 23 -10.78 -2.37 -11.24
C GLY A 23 -10.14 -1.66 -12.43
N TYR A 24 -9.13 -0.83 -12.15
CA TYR A 24 -8.35 -0.08 -13.13
C TYR A 24 -6.86 -0.32 -12.91
N ALA A 25 -6.22 -0.97 -13.90
CA ALA A 25 -4.78 -1.21 -13.91
C ALA A 25 -3.97 -0.03 -14.48
N ASP A 26 -4.65 0.99 -15.03
CA ASP A 26 -4.09 2.25 -15.53
C ASP A 26 -4.79 3.42 -14.83
N ALA A 27 -4.01 4.40 -14.38
CA ALA A 27 -4.52 5.63 -13.78
C ALA A 27 -5.30 6.50 -14.78
N ALA A 28 -4.99 6.42 -16.07
CA ALA A 28 -5.71 7.14 -17.11
C ALA A 28 -7.15 6.64 -17.26
N ASP A 29 -7.36 5.34 -17.18
CA ASP A 29 -8.69 4.71 -17.25
C ASP A 29 -9.55 5.08 -16.04
N ALA A 30 -8.96 5.00 -14.84
CA ALA A 30 -9.60 5.48 -13.62
C ALA A 30 -9.99 6.97 -13.70
N ALA A 31 -9.11 7.82 -14.24
CA ALA A 31 -9.40 9.23 -14.42
C ALA A 31 -10.47 9.49 -15.50
N ALA A 32 -10.55 8.64 -16.53
CA ALA A 32 -11.62 8.71 -17.52
C ALA A 32 -12.98 8.37 -16.88
N ALA A 33 -13.02 7.31 -16.07
CA ALA A 33 -14.24 6.89 -15.37
C ALA A 33 -14.79 7.96 -14.40
N LEU A 34 -13.90 8.73 -13.77
CA LEU A 34 -14.29 9.87 -12.95
C LEU A 34 -14.84 11.04 -13.79
N ARG A 35 -14.28 11.28 -14.99
CA ARG A 35 -14.68 12.40 -15.85
C ARG A 35 -15.99 12.15 -16.58
N ASP A 36 -16.25 10.91 -16.99
CA ASP A 36 -17.47 10.52 -17.70
C ASP A 36 -18.63 10.17 -16.75
N GLY A 37 -18.37 10.09 -15.44
CA GLY A 37 -19.37 9.80 -14.41
C GLY A 37 -19.71 8.32 -14.30
N THR A 38 -18.93 7.42 -14.88
CA THR A 38 -19.10 5.96 -14.71
C THR A 38 -18.58 5.46 -13.36
N ALA A 39 -17.72 6.24 -12.69
CA ALA A 39 -17.35 6.04 -11.29
C ALA A 39 -17.51 7.34 -10.50
N ASP A 40 -18.22 7.28 -9.37
CA ASP A 40 -18.36 8.43 -8.45
C ASP A 40 -17.10 8.65 -7.59
N VAL A 41 -16.39 7.56 -7.27
CA VAL A 41 -15.15 7.58 -6.51
C VAL A 41 -14.20 6.50 -7.02
N VAL A 42 -12.90 6.80 -6.99
CA VAL A 42 -11.84 5.81 -7.21
C VAL A 42 -10.90 5.85 -6.01
N VAL A 43 -10.59 4.67 -5.49
CA VAL A 43 -9.64 4.44 -4.39
C VAL A 43 -8.59 3.42 -4.82
N GLY A 44 -7.53 3.25 -4.03
CA GLY A 44 -6.52 2.23 -4.26
C GLY A 44 -5.08 2.72 -4.11
N ALA A 45 -4.17 2.12 -4.87
CA ALA A 45 -2.74 2.41 -4.80
C ALA A 45 -2.11 2.64 -6.19
N LEU A 46 -1.16 3.57 -6.24
CA LEU A 46 -0.30 3.83 -7.40
C LEU A 46 1.11 3.24 -7.16
N PRO A 47 1.75 2.64 -8.17
CA PRO A 47 3.09 2.11 -8.05
C PRO A 47 4.15 3.22 -8.05
N PHE A 48 5.35 2.91 -7.55
CA PHE A 48 6.50 3.81 -7.64
C PHE A 48 6.96 4.03 -9.09
N ASP A 49 7.05 2.95 -9.88
CA ASP A 49 7.25 3.04 -11.33
C ASP A 49 5.90 3.23 -11.99
N LEU A 50 5.61 4.44 -12.45
CA LEU A 50 4.32 4.81 -13.05
C LEU A 50 4.00 4.08 -14.37
N ARG A 51 4.94 3.30 -14.90
CA ARG A 51 4.70 2.42 -16.07
C ARG A 51 4.16 1.05 -15.66
N ALA A 52 4.24 0.70 -14.39
CA ALA A 52 3.67 -0.54 -13.86
C ALA A 52 2.15 -0.40 -13.65
N HIS A 53 1.48 -1.53 -13.49
CA HIS A 53 0.03 -1.55 -13.26
C HIS A 53 -0.33 -0.91 -11.92
N ALA A 54 -1.35 -0.06 -11.95
CA ALA A 54 -2.00 0.50 -10.77
C ALA A 54 -2.95 -0.52 -10.13
N ALA A 55 -3.24 -0.33 -8.84
CA ALA A 55 -4.28 -1.06 -8.13
C ALA A 55 -5.39 -0.10 -7.74
N LEU A 56 -6.05 0.50 -8.74
CA LEU A 56 -7.16 1.43 -8.52
C LEU A 56 -8.49 0.73 -8.75
N PHE A 57 -9.55 1.19 -8.10
CA PHE A 57 -10.88 0.65 -8.31
C PHE A 57 -11.99 1.61 -7.87
N ALA A 58 -13.14 1.47 -8.54
CA ALA A 58 -14.42 1.97 -8.05
C ALA A 58 -15.00 0.94 -7.08
N PRO A 59 -15.31 1.31 -5.83
CA PRO A 59 -15.85 0.38 -4.84
C PRO A 59 -17.35 0.13 -5.05
N VAL A 60 -17.89 -0.92 -4.43
CA VAL A 60 -19.35 -1.18 -4.42
C VAL A 60 -20.07 -0.20 -3.49
N SER A 61 -19.44 0.13 -2.36
CA SER A 61 -19.92 1.17 -1.44
C SER A 61 -18.76 1.90 -0.80
N VAL A 62 -18.97 3.17 -0.48
CA VAL A 62 -18.01 4.01 0.23
C VAL A 62 -18.69 4.75 1.38
N THR A 63 -18.01 4.85 2.51
CA THR A 63 -18.44 5.63 3.67
C THR A 63 -17.34 6.59 4.08
N PHE A 64 -17.72 7.82 4.41
CA PHE A 64 -16.86 8.85 4.95
C PHE A 64 -17.23 9.08 6.42
N GLY A 65 -16.22 9.21 7.29
CA GLY A 65 -16.44 9.38 8.72
C GLY A 65 -15.25 10.03 9.42
N ALA A 66 -15.36 10.20 10.74
CA ALA A 66 -14.31 10.81 11.55
C ALA A 66 -13.24 9.79 12.03
N ALA A 67 -13.59 8.50 12.05
CA ALA A 67 -12.73 7.43 12.55
C ALA A 67 -13.07 6.10 11.85
N PRO A 68 -12.12 5.14 11.81
CA PRO A 68 -12.38 3.81 11.26
C PRO A 68 -13.37 3.03 12.13
N PRO A 69 -14.10 2.07 11.54
CA PRO A 69 -14.95 1.15 12.28
C PRO A 69 -14.17 0.45 13.39
N ARG A 70 -14.84 0.22 14.52
CA ARG A 70 -14.28 -0.62 15.59
C ARG A 70 -14.37 -2.09 15.18
N TRP A 71 -13.36 -2.57 14.47
CA TRP A 71 -13.22 -4.00 14.22
C TRP A 71 -12.72 -4.72 15.49
N PRO A 72 -13.27 -5.90 15.82
CA PRO A 72 -12.77 -6.69 16.93
C PRO A 72 -11.34 -7.11 16.66
N ALA A 73 -10.44 -6.81 17.60
CA ALA A 73 -9.07 -7.29 17.52
C ALA A 73 -9.00 -8.75 17.93
N VAL A 74 -8.26 -9.55 17.16
CA VAL A 74 -7.99 -10.97 17.46
C VAL A 74 -6.51 -11.19 17.78
N PRO A 75 -6.14 -12.28 18.46
CA PRO A 75 -4.73 -12.66 18.60
C PRO A 75 -4.09 -12.83 17.21
N LEU A 76 -2.92 -12.21 17.01
CA LEU A 76 -2.13 -12.37 15.78
C LEU A 76 -1.17 -13.56 15.91
N PRO A 77 -0.87 -14.28 14.81
CA PRO A 77 0.10 -15.37 14.79
C PRO A 77 1.53 -14.89 15.10
N ASN A 78 2.44 -15.83 15.34
CA ASN A 78 3.86 -15.50 15.49
C ASN A 78 4.44 -15.11 14.13
N VAL A 79 5.21 -14.03 14.11
CA VAL A 79 5.87 -13.52 12.90
C VAL A 79 7.37 -13.45 13.14
N ARG A 80 8.13 -14.01 12.20
CA ARG A 80 9.59 -13.90 12.18
C ARG A 80 10.10 -13.23 10.91
N ILE A 81 11.26 -12.60 11.01
CA ILE A 81 11.98 -12.11 9.84
C ILE A 81 12.62 -13.33 9.15
N ALA A 82 12.23 -13.58 7.90
CA ALA A 82 12.77 -14.66 7.09
C ALA A 82 13.96 -14.19 6.24
N GLU A 83 13.91 -12.96 5.72
CA GLU A 83 14.98 -12.41 4.89
C GLU A 83 15.04 -10.88 4.95
N THR A 84 16.23 -10.32 4.78
CA THR A 84 16.46 -8.90 4.46
C THR A 84 16.78 -8.78 2.96
N LEU A 85 16.03 -7.95 2.23
CA LEU A 85 16.13 -7.82 0.78
C LEU A 85 16.53 -6.40 0.38
N PRO A 86 17.76 -6.16 -0.12
CA PRO A 86 18.86 -7.10 -0.19
C PRO A 86 19.48 -7.37 1.20
N ALA A 87 20.42 -8.33 1.26
CA ALA A 87 21.20 -8.60 2.46
C ALA A 87 21.91 -7.32 2.97
N PRO A 88 22.16 -7.18 4.30
CA PRO A 88 22.61 -5.91 4.87
C PRO A 88 23.95 -5.42 4.31
N GLN A 89 24.89 -6.33 4.03
CA GLN A 89 26.18 -6.02 3.42
C GLN A 89 26.01 -5.50 1.99
N GLN A 90 25.11 -6.10 1.21
CA GLN A 90 24.79 -5.62 -0.14
C GLN A 90 24.10 -4.26 -0.11
N HIS A 91 23.20 -4.01 0.86
CA HIS A 91 22.62 -2.69 1.03
C HIS A 91 23.68 -1.63 1.36
N ARG A 92 24.65 -1.94 2.23
CA ARG A 92 25.80 -1.04 2.51
C ARG A 92 26.64 -0.77 1.27
N ALA A 93 26.89 -1.77 0.43
CA ALA A 93 27.60 -1.59 -0.83
C ALA A 93 26.82 -0.68 -1.79
N ARG A 94 25.50 -0.84 -1.90
CA ARG A 94 24.62 0.05 -2.68
C ARG A 94 24.69 1.49 -2.18
N ILE A 95 24.69 1.72 -0.87
CA ILE A 95 24.83 3.05 -0.28
C ILE A 95 26.19 3.66 -0.65
N ARG A 96 27.29 2.90 -0.54
CA ARG A 96 28.62 3.40 -0.92
C ARG A 96 28.68 3.82 -2.39
N ALA A 97 28.19 2.98 -3.30
CA ALA A 97 28.15 3.30 -4.73
C ALA A 97 27.31 4.57 -5.03
N ALA A 98 26.19 4.75 -4.33
CA ALA A 98 25.38 5.97 -4.44
C ALA A 98 26.13 7.22 -3.95
N LEU A 99 26.86 7.11 -2.83
CA LEU A 99 27.68 8.20 -2.31
C LEU A 99 28.84 8.55 -3.25
N ASP A 100 29.52 7.54 -3.80
CA ASP A 100 30.59 7.76 -4.78
C ASP A 100 30.06 8.56 -5.97
N ARG A 101 28.92 8.15 -6.55
CA ARG A 101 28.29 8.85 -7.68
C ARG A 101 27.79 10.25 -7.34
N LEU A 102 27.31 10.49 -6.11
CA LEU A 102 26.90 11.83 -5.66
C LEU A 102 28.10 12.77 -5.53
N ASN A 103 29.27 12.24 -5.15
CA ASN A 103 30.48 13.03 -4.92
C ASN A 103 31.38 13.17 -6.17
N GLU A 104 31.07 12.44 -7.25
CA GLU A 104 31.79 12.58 -8.52
C GLU A 104 31.69 14.02 -9.06
N PRO A 105 32.83 14.66 -9.41
CA PRO A 105 32.82 16.00 -9.98
C PRO A 105 31.94 16.08 -11.24
N GLY A 106 31.02 17.03 -11.26
CA GLY A 106 30.08 17.21 -12.38
C GLY A 106 28.93 16.19 -12.42
N SER A 107 28.73 15.39 -11.36
CA SER A 107 27.60 14.48 -11.28
C SER A 107 26.27 15.23 -11.36
N PRO A 108 25.34 14.82 -12.25
CA PRO A 108 24.00 15.40 -12.31
C PRO A 108 23.09 14.87 -11.20
N LEU A 109 23.50 13.82 -10.48
CA LEU A 109 22.70 13.23 -9.39
C LEU A 109 22.84 14.09 -8.13
N GLN A 110 21.73 14.63 -7.62
CA GLN A 110 21.73 15.49 -6.42
C GLN A 110 21.22 14.78 -5.17
N LYS A 111 20.30 13.82 -5.33
CA LYS A 111 19.70 13.05 -4.25
C LYS A 111 19.28 11.69 -4.78
N VAL A 112 19.46 10.67 -3.96
CA VAL A 112 18.93 9.33 -4.21
C VAL A 112 18.37 8.74 -2.93
N VAL A 113 17.23 8.09 -3.03
CA VAL A 113 16.64 7.30 -1.94
C VAL A 113 16.83 5.84 -2.28
N LEU A 114 17.52 5.10 -1.40
CA LEU A 114 17.70 3.67 -1.53
C LEU A 114 16.79 2.96 -0.53
N ALA A 115 15.93 2.09 -1.05
CA ALA A 115 15.07 1.25 -0.22
C ALA A 115 15.64 -0.17 -0.04
N ARG A 116 15.15 -0.81 1.03
CA ARG A 116 15.31 -2.23 1.35
C ARG A 116 14.01 -2.75 1.96
N ALA A 117 13.77 -4.04 1.84
CA ALA A 117 12.61 -4.73 2.37
C ALA A 117 13.01 -5.80 3.40
N LEU A 118 12.04 -6.20 4.22
CA LEU A 118 12.09 -7.41 5.02
C LEU A 118 11.03 -8.37 4.49
N ARG A 119 11.39 -9.63 4.27
CA ARG A 119 10.39 -10.70 4.08
C ARG A 119 10.07 -11.28 5.45
N LEU A 120 8.83 -11.14 5.86
CA LEU A 120 8.30 -11.70 7.10
C LEU A 120 7.54 -12.99 6.78
N VAL A 121 7.57 -13.95 7.70
CA VAL A 121 6.78 -15.19 7.62
C VAL A 121 6.01 -15.34 8.92
N ALA A 122 4.70 -15.53 8.78
CA ALA A 122 3.79 -15.83 9.88
C ALA A 122 3.51 -17.35 9.93
N ASP A 123 3.27 -17.90 11.12
CA ASP A 123 2.83 -19.29 11.30
C ASP A 123 1.31 -19.47 11.21
N GLY A 124 0.59 -18.42 10.79
CA GLY A 124 -0.85 -18.43 10.53
C GLY A 124 -1.29 -17.22 9.72
N ALA A 125 -2.59 -17.16 9.39
CA ALA A 125 -3.18 -16.05 8.65
C ALA A 125 -3.11 -14.74 9.44
N LEU A 126 -2.76 -13.65 8.75
CA LEU A 126 -2.72 -12.31 9.32
C LEU A 126 -4.10 -11.65 9.22
N ASP A 127 -4.66 -11.26 10.36
CA ASP A 127 -5.92 -10.51 10.40
C ASP A 127 -5.66 -9.02 10.09
N LEU A 128 -6.05 -8.60 8.88
CA LEU A 128 -5.82 -7.23 8.39
C LEU A 128 -6.48 -6.16 9.26
N PRO A 129 -7.75 -6.30 9.73
CA PRO A 129 -8.37 -5.33 10.63
C PRO A 129 -7.60 -5.16 11.95
N THR A 130 -7.10 -6.24 12.54
CA THR A 130 -6.27 -6.17 13.76
C THR A 130 -4.95 -5.45 13.51
N ILE A 131 -4.28 -5.73 12.38
CA ILE A 131 -3.05 -5.02 12.01
C ILE A 131 -3.33 -3.53 11.83
N LEU A 132 -4.37 -3.19 11.09
CA LEU A 132 -4.78 -1.81 10.84
C LEU A 132 -5.08 -1.08 12.16
N HIS A 133 -5.83 -1.71 13.06
CA HIS A 133 -6.14 -1.17 14.38
C HIS A 133 -4.88 -0.90 15.21
N ARG A 134 -3.90 -1.81 15.20
CA ARG A 134 -2.62 -1.62 15.89
C ARG A 134 -1.79 -0.48 15.30
N LEU A 135 -1.80 -0.31 13.97
CA LEU A 135 -1.13 0.80 13.30
C LEU A 135 -1.80 2.14 13.63
N SER A 136 -3.11 2.17 13.79
CA SER A 136 -3.87 3.37 14.19
C SER A 136 -3.65 3.81 15.65
N ALA A 137 -2.85 3.09 16.43
CA ALA A 137 -2.45 3.53 17.77
C ALA A 137 -1.47 4.72 17.73
N ASP A 138 -0.79 4.95 16.61
CA ASP A 138 0.02 6.14 16.38
C ASP A 138 -0.89 7.28 15.87
N PRO A 139 -1.12 8.35 16.67
CA PRO A 139 -2.03 9.43 16.29
C PRO A 139 -1.49 10.31 15.15
N GLU A 140 -0.18 10.26 14.87
CA GLU A 140 0.44 11.04 13.79
C GLU A 140 0.44 10.28 12.46
N ALA A 141 0.11 8.98 12.47
CA ALA A 141 0.13 8.15 11.29
C ALA A 141 -1.13 8.34 10.43
N THR A 142 -0.92 8.38 9.11
CA THR A 142 -1.99 8.05 8.15
C THR A 142 -1.95 6.55 7.90
N VAL A 143 -3.05 5.88 8.21
CA VAL A 143 -3.16 4.42 8.16
C VAL A 143 -4.07 4.02 7.00
N TYR A 144 -3.67 3.00 6.24
CA TYR A 144 -4.41 2.55 5.07
C TYR A 144 -4.39 1.04 4.87
N LEU A 145 -5.42 0.57 4.17
CA LEU A 145 -5.59 -0.78 3.64
C LEU A 145 -6.04 -0.63 2.18
N SER A 146 -5.46 -1.38 1.27
CA SER A 146 -5.90 -1.42 -0.12
C SER A 146 -5.78 -2.83 -0.66
N ASP A 147 -6.85 -3.32 -1.28
CA ASP A 147 -6.79 -4.48 -2.16
C ASP A 147 -5.92 -4.14 -3.37
N LEU A 148 -4.98 -5.03 -3.69
CA LEU A 148 -4.02 -4.84 -4.78
C LEU A 148 -4.32 -5.72 -6.00
N THR A 149 -5.36 -6.55 -5.93
CA THR A 149 -5.75 -7.46 -7.04
C THR A 149 -6.03 -6.76 -8.38
N PRO A 150 -6.49 -5.48 -8.45
CA PRO A 150 -6.62 -4.80 -9.75
C PRO A 150 -5.31 -4.60 -10.52
N ALA A 151 -4.15 -4.63 -9.84
CA ALA A 151 -2.84 -4.60 -10.50
C ALA A 151 -2.46 -5.94 -11.15
N GLY A 152 -3.28 -6.99 -10.98
CA GLY A 152 -3.13 -8.31 -11.60
C GLY A 152 -2.76 -9.44 -10.62
N PRO A 153 -2.66 -10.69 -11.11
CA PRO A 153 -2.55 -11.88 -10.27
C PRO A 153 -1.28 -11.92 -9.42
N GLY A 154 -0.20 -11.25 -9.84
CA GLY A 154 1.02 -11.13 -9.05
C GLY A 154 0.87 -10.32 -7.76
N TYR A 155 -0.24 -9.59 -7.60
CA TYR A 155 -0.54 -8.73 -6.47
C TYR A 155 -1.67 -9.26 -5.57
N ALA A 156 -2.25 -10.43 -5.90
CA ALA A 156 -3.27 -11.07 -5.08
C ALA A 156 -2.75 -11.58 -3.72
N GLY A 157 -1.43 -11.55 -3.51
CA GLY A 157 -0.76 -12.10 -2.35
C GLY A 157 -0.66 -13.63 -2.40
N THR A 158 -0.04 -14.20 -1.36
CA THR A 158 -0.01 -15.65 -1.14
C THR A 158 -0.93 -15.93 0.04
N ALA A 159 -2.08 -16.57 -0.24
CA ALA A 159 -3.00 -17.07 0.78
C ALA A 159 -2.33 -18.17 1.62
#